data_AF-A0A7S0VNW9-F1
#
_entry.id   AF-A0A7S0VNW9-F1
#
_cell.length_a   1.000
_cell.length_b   1.000
_cell.length_c   1.000
_cell.angle_alpha   90.00
_cell.angle_beta   90.00
_cell.angle_gamma   90.00
#
_symmetry.space_group_name_H-M   'P 1'
#
loop_
_entity.id
_entity.type
_entity.pdbx_description
1 polymer ?
#
loop_
_entity_poly.entity_id
_entity_poly.type
_entity_poly.pdbx_seq_one_letter_code
_entity_poly.pdbx_strand_id
1 'polypeptide(L)'
;DLREEGGQRMGGTGSKDDAAIPHVPHALTLKLVGPHHPGRVLFKNSKQLASHQACTLTLANVPGWALVPKSAPKVVKHEGKDYDLLQVGFAQAAEDNAVEAVLDKHGLLTVDDGWCLDVAFWNLEEGTILNLVKDAQRHDPETLYGRRFCVNPDGSVSPLTAPHLFLGAMSRVTLVHQDHPEALVLEHPGSMADGAEAPLTLKSHKGMGVVAAGGPKRV
;
A
#
# COMPACT_ATOMS: atom_id res chain seq x y z
N ASP A 1 -38.20 54.22 -16.71
CA ASP A 1 -36.91 54.03 -16.01
C ASP A 1 -36.71 52.59 -15.62
N LEU A 2 -35.54 52.09 -15.99
CA LEU A 2 -35.03 50.73 -15.79
C LEU A 2 -34.78 50.46 -14.30
N ARG A 3 -35.10 49.23 -13.85
CA ARG A 3 -34.19 48.42 -13.01
C ARG A 3 -34.73 46.99 -12.85
N GLU A 4 -34.00 46.08 -13.49
CA GLU A 4 -33.98 44.65 -13.24
C GLU A 4 -33.18 44.32 -11.96
N GLU A 5 -33.29 43.04 -11.59
CA GLU A 5 -32.40 42.23 -10.76
C GLU A 5 -32.71 42.10 -9.25
N GLY A 6 -33.28 40.94 -8.93
CA GLY A 6 -33.32 40.34 -7.60
C GLY A 6 -33.37 38.82 -7.75
N GLY A 7 -32.28 38.25 -8.28
CA GLY A 7 -32.15 36.85 -8.64
C GLY A 7 -32.39 35.87 -7.48
N GLN A 8 -33.18 34.86 -7.79
CA GLN A 8 -33.46 33.70 -6.98
C GLN A 8 -32.18 32.85 -6.84
N ARG A 9 -31.56 32.84 -5.66
CA ARG A 9 -30.48 31.90 -5.33
C ARG A 9 -31.06 30.50 -5.12
N MET A 10 -31.17 29.76 -6.20
CA MET A 10 -31.05 28.30 -6.21
C MET A 10 -29.55 27.99 -6.17
N GLY A 11 -29.07 27.24 -5.17
CA GLY A 11 -27.67 26.84 -5.13
C GLY A 11 -27.18 26.54 -3.73
N GLY A 12 -27.36 25.29 -3.31
CA GLY A 12 -26.75 24.71 -2.12
C GLY A 12 -26.72 23.21 -2.31
N THR A 13 -25.90 22.78 -3.25
CA THR A 13 -25.58 21.38 -3.55
C THR A 13 -25.39 20.61 -2.24
N GLY A 14 -26.16 19.55 -2.06
CA GLY A 14 -25.91 18.58 -1.01
C GLY A 14 -24.42 18.24 -0.99
N SER A 15 -23.86 18.31 0.21
CA SER A 15 -22.56 17.73 0.55
C SER A 15 -22.41 16.43 -0.22
N LYS A 16 -21.39 16.32 -1.07
CA LYS A 16 -20.92 14.99 -1.48
C LYS A 16 -20.63 14.28 -0.17
N ASP A 17 -21.32 13.17 0.01
CA ASP A 17 -21.38 12.38 1.22
C ASP A 17 -19.97 12.15 1.79
N ASP A 18 -19.90 12.06 3.13
CA ASP A 18 -18.86 11.35 3.88
C ASP A 18 -18.86 9.86 3.49
N ALA A 19 -18.70 9.57 2.20
CA ALA A 19 -18.58 8.22 1.69
C ALA A 19 -17.27 7.67 2.26
N ALA A 20 -17.40 6.76 3.23
CA ALA A 20 -16.27 6.08 3.83
C ALA A 20 -15.37 5.54 2.71
N ILE A 21 -14.07 5.86 2.77
CA ILE A 21 -13.08 5.34 1.83
C ILE A 21 -13.24 3.80 1.81
N PRO A 22 -13.60 3.19 0.66
CA PRO A 22 -13.67 1.75 0.56
C PRO A 22 -12.31 1.17 0.94
N HIS A 23 -12.30 0.25 1.90
CA HIS A 23 -11.08 -0.36 2.38
C HIS A 23 -11.20 -1.87 2.38
N VAL A 24 -10.05 -2.53 2.29
CA VAL A 24 -9.90 -3.98 2.24
C VAL A 24 -9.17 -4.44 3.51
N PRO A 25 -9.89 -4.78 4.60
CA PRO A 25 -9.27 -5.16 5.88
C PRO A 25 -8.24 -6.29 5.76
N HIS A 26 -8.44 -7.18 4.80
CA HIS A 26 -7.63 -8.37 4.53
C HIS A 26 -6.44 -8.12 3.60
N ALA A 27 -6.21 -6.87 3.14
CA ALA A 27 -5.07 -6.53 2.30
C ALA A 27 -3.74 -6.86 3.01
N LEU A 28 -2.76 -7.38 2.27
CA LEU A 28 -1.42 -7.64 2.80
C LEU A 28 -0.74 -6.32 3.14
N THR A 29 -0.31 -6.16 4.39
CA THR A 29 0.31 -4.91 4.85
C THR A 29 1.51 -4.52 4.00
N LEU A 30 1.51 -3.28 3.51
CA LEU A 30 2.63 -2.69 2.79
C LEU A 30 3.82 -2.51 3.75
N LYS A 31 4.98 -3.02 3.32
CA LYS A 31 6.24 -2.97 4.08
C LYS A 31 7.44 -2.72 3.18
N LEU A 32 8.55 -2.33 3.80
CA LEU A 32 9.87 -2.40 3.17
C LEU A 32 10.35 -3.85 3.14
N VAL A 33 10.91 -4.27 2.02
CA VAL A 33 11.46 -5.63 1.82
C VAL A 33 12.83 -5.57 1.13
N GLY A 34 13.64 -6.62 1.30
CA GLY A 34 14.93 -6.73 0.64
C GLY A 34 14.86 -6.99 -0.88
N PRO A 35 16.01 -6.90 -1.60
CA PRO A 35 16.06 -6.97 -3.07
C PRO A 35 15.58 -8.29 -3.67
N HIS A 36 15.77 -9.39 -2.93
CA HIS A 36 15.41 -10.74 -3.32
C HIS A 36 14.19 -11.28 -2.57
N HIS A 37 13.51 -10.42 -1.80
CA HIS A 37 12.34 -10.85 -1.05
C HIS A 37 11.19 -11.20 -2.02
N PRO A 38 10.54 -12.37 -1.90
CA PRO A 38 9.50 -12.81 -2.84
C PRO A 38 8.26 -11.90 -2.83
N GLY A 39 8.04 -11.18 -1.75
CA GLY A 39 6.97 -10.19 -1.62
C GLY A 39 7.28 -8.81 -2.23
N ARG A 40 8.43 -8.61 -2.87
CA ARG A 40 8.77 -7.36 -3.57
C ARG A 40 7.80 -7.14 -4.73
N VAL A 41 7.27 -5.92 -4.88
CA VAL A 41 6.28 -5.60 -5.91
C VAL A 41 6.86 -4.74 -7.03
N LEU A 42 6.32 -4.93 -8.23
CA LEU A 42 6.59 -4.11 -9.42
C LEU A 42 5.30 -3.41 -9.84
N PHE A 43 5.34 -2.14 -10.20
CA PHE A 43 4.17 -1.39 -10.63
C PHE A 43 4.02 -1.38 -12.15
N LYS A 44 2.80 -1.69 -12.62
CA LYS A 44 2.43 -1.72 -14.05
C LYS A 44 2.62 -0.34 -14.70
N ASN A 45 2.21 0.71 -13.99
CA ASN A 45 2.27 2.11 -14.45
C ASN A 45 3.54 2.84 -14.00
N SER A 46 4.61 2.12 -13.65
CA SER A 46 5.86 2.68 -13.14
C SER A 46 6.47 3.77 -14.04
N LYS A 47 6.34 3.67 -15.37
CA LYS A 47 6.81 4.71 -16.31
C LYS A 47 6.06 6.03 -16.17
N GLN A 48 4.74 5.98 -15.94
CA GLN A 48 3.93 7.19 -15.70
C GLN A 48 4.31 7.81 -14.36
N LEU A 49 4.42 6.97 -13.32
CA LEU A 49 4.86 7.39 -11.99
C LEU A 49 6.25 8.05 -12.02
N ALA A 50 7.20 7.46 -12.73
CA ALA A 50 8.55 8.01 -12.92
C ALA A 50 8.57 9.32 -13.73
N SER A 51 7.53 9.59 -14.52
CA SER A 51 7.37 10.80 -15.31
C SER A 51 6.50 11.85 -14.61
N HIS A 52 6.26 11.69 -13.30
CA HIS A 52 5.45 12.59 -12.47
C HIS A 52 4.00 12.73 -12.94
N GLN A 53 3.48 11.69 -13.59
CA GLN A 53 2.07 11.61 -14.00
C GLN A 53 1.29 10.82 -12.95
N ALA A 54 0.06 11.28 -12.66
CA ALA A 54 -0.87 10.53 -11.82
C ALA A 54 -1.21 9.19 -12.49
N CYS A 55 -1.21 8.11 -11.69
CA CYS A 55 -1.56 6.78 -12.17
C CYS A 55 -2.05 5.88 -11.04
N THR A 56 -2.80 4.82 -11.39
CA THR A 56 -3.18 3.78 -10.44
C THR A 56 -2.01 2.88 -10.10
N LEU A 57 -1.85 2.58 -8.82
CA LEU A 57 -0.78 1.75 -8.26
C LEU A 57 -1.11 0.25 -8.36
N THR A 58 -1.30 -0.22 -9.59
CA THR A 58 -1.54 -1.65 -9.93
C THR A 58 -0.22 -2.42 -10.11
N LEU A 59 -0.23 -3.70 -9.76
CA LEU A 59 0.97 -4.55 -9.77
C LEU A 59 1.18 -5.24 -11.12
N ALA A 60 2.42 -5.24 -11.60
CA ALA A 60 2.86 -5.92 -12.82
C ALA A 60 3.19 -7.40 -12.59
N ASN A 61 3.84 -7.73 -11.47
CA ASN A 61 4.27 -9.09 -11.14
C ASN A 61 3.19 -9.92 -10.44
N VAL A 62 2.06 -9.31 -10.06
CA VAL A 62 0.87 -10.00 -9.54
C VAL A 62 -0.38 -9.40 -10.21
N PRO A 63 -0.75 -9.88 -11.42
CA PRO A 63 -1.85 -9.31 -12.18
C PRO A 63 -3.17 -9.27 -11.40
N GLY A 64 -3.90 -8.17 -11.49
CA GLY A 64 -5.18 -7.95 -10.79
C GLY A 64 -5.04 -7.49 -9.33
N TRP A 65 -3.81 -7.35 -8.82
CA TRP A 65 -3.55 -6.76 -7.50
C TRP A 65 -3.15 -5.29 -7.61
N ALA A 66 -3.45 -4.53 -6.57
CA ALA A 66 -3.10 -3.12 -6.46
C ALA A 66 -2.80 -2.72 -5.02
N LEU A 67 -2.17 -1.56 -4.84
CA LEU A 67 -2.15 -0.88 -3.54
C LEU A 67 -3.56 -0.35 -3.26
N VAL A 68 -4.10 -0.65 -2.07
CA VAL A 68 -5.45 -0.29 -1.64
C VAL A 68 -5.46 0.25 -0.21
N PRO A 69 -6.45 1.07 0.18
CA PRO A 69 -6.74 1.35 1.58
C PRO A 69 -7.04 0.05 2.34
N LYS A 70 -6.37 -0.17 3.47
CA LYS A 70 -6.58 -1.34 4.35
C LYS A 70 -7.51 -1.02 5.51
N SER A 71 -7.58 0.23 5.96
CA SER A 71 -8.44 0.68 7.04
C SER A 71 -9.13 2.00 6.68
N ALA A 72 -10.10 2.43 7.48
CA ALA A 72 -10.49 3.83 7.50
C ALA A 72 -9.32 4.72 8.01
N PRO A 73 -9.26 6.01 7.63
CA PRO A 73 -8.37 6.98 8.25
C PRO A 73 -8.58 7.04 9.77
N LYS A 74 -7.50 7.23 10.51
CA LYS A 74 -7.53 7.41 11.97
C LYS A 74 -6.55 8.49 12.40
N VAL A 75 -6.93 9.26 13.41
CA VAL A 75 -6.00 10.18 14.08
C VAL A 75 -5.13 9.37 15.04
N VAL A 76 -3.81 9.49 14.89
CA VAL A 76 -2.83 8.90 15.81
C VAL A 76 -2.04 10.02 16.49
N LYS A 77 -1.74 9.83 17.78
CA LYS A 77 -0.95 10.78 18.56
C LYS A 77 0.48 10.26 18.72
N HIS A 78 1.46 11.06 18.33
CA HIS A 78 2.87 10.75 18.52
C HIS A 78 3.66 12.03 18.82
N GLU A 79 4.49 11.99 19.86
CA GLU A 79 5.30 13.15 20.29
C GLU A 79 4.51 14.45 20.47
N GLY A 80 3.27 14.34 20.98
CA GLY A 80 2.39 15.50 21.20
C GLY A 80 1.78 16.10 19.94
N LYS A 81 1.97 15.47 18.77
CA LYS A 81 1.35 15.84 17.50
C LYS A 81 0.29 14.82 17.09
N ASP A 82 -0.77 15.31 16.47
CA ASP A 82 -1.84 14.50 15.90
C ASP A 82 -1.57 14.34 14.39
N TYR A 83 -1.65 13.11 13.90
CA TYR A 83 -1.46 12.77 12.48
C TYR A 83 -2.67 11.98 12.00
N ASP A 84 -3.20 12.33 10.82
CA ASP A 84 -4.12 11.41 10.14
C ASP A 84 -3.29 10.31 9.50
N LEU A 85 -3.64 9.06 9.80
CA LEU A 85 -2.97 7.88 9.30
C LEU A 85 -4.00 6.98 8.60
N LEU A 86 -3.65 6.55 7.40
CA LEU A 86 -4.41 5.61 6.60
C LEU A 86 -3.52 4.41 6.30
N GLN A 87 -3.90 3.24 6.80
CA GLN A 87 -3.17 2.01 6.51
C GLN A 87 -3.44 1.61 5.06
N VAL A 88 -2.40 1.19 4.36
CA VAL A 88 -2.48 0.68 2.99
C VAL A 88 -1.85 -0.70 2.89
N GLY A 89 -2.24 -1.45 1.87
CA GLY A 89 -1.74 -2.78 1.62
C GLY A 89 -2.00 -3.22 0.20
N PHE A 90 -1.65 -4.45 -0.13
CA PHE A 90 -1.89 -5.04 -1.44
C PHE A 90 -3.02 -6.06 -1.37
N ALA A 91 -3.97 -5.96 -2.29
CA ALA A 91 -5.06 -6.91 -2.45
C ALA A 91 -5.47 -7.01 -3.92
N GLN A 92 -6.22 -8.07 -4.25
CA GLN A 92 -6.96 -8.12 -5.50
C GLN A 92 -8.01 -7.01 -5.49
N ALA A 93 -8.00 -6.15 -6.50
CA ALA A 93 -8.83 -4.95 -6.53
C ALA A 93 -9.29 -4.67 -7.97
N ALA A 94 -10.55 -4.23 -8.11
CA ALA A 94 -10.95 -3.51 -9.32
C ALA A 94 -10.13 -2.21 -9.41
N GLU A 95 -9.92 -1.69 -10.63
CA GLU A 95 -9.14 -0.47 -10.84
C GLU A 95 -9.67 0.71 -10.00
N ASP A 96 -10.98 0.78 -9.76
CA ASP A 96 -11.65 1.82 -8.96
C ASP A 96 -11.27 1.80 -7.46
N ASN A 97 -10.74 0.69 -6.94
CA ASN A 97 -10.28 0.58 -5.56
C ASN A 97 -8.77 0.75 -5.42
N ALA A 98 -8.03 0.83 -6.54
CA ALA A 98 -6.60 1.04 -6.53
C ALA A 98 -6.29 2.48 -6.13
N VAL A 99 -5.27 2.65 -5.29
CA VAL A 99 -4.75 3.98 -4.96
C VAL A 99 -4.24 4.64 -6.24
N GLU A 100 -4.79 5.81 -6.57
CA GLU A 100 -4.22 6.73 -7.55
C GLU A 100 -3.18 7.60 -6.87
N ALA A 101 -2.00 7.73 -7.47
CA ALA A 101 -0.90 8.48 -6.89
C ALA A 101 -0.09 9.20 -7.95
N VAL A 102 0.59 10.26 -7.52
CA VAL A 102 1.66 10.94 -8.26
C VAL A 102 2.93 10.92 -7.43
N LEU A 103 4.07 10.66 -8.07
CA LEU A 103 5.39 10.85 -7.49
C LEU A 103 5.96 12.16 -8.02
N ASP A 104 6.19 13.14 -7.17
CA ASP A 104 6.73 14.43 -7.61
C ASP A 104 8.24 14.37 -7.91
N LYS A 105 8.79 15.48 -8.42
CA LYS A 105 10.22 15.62 -8.74
C LYS A 105 11.16 15.54 -7.52
N HIS A 106 10.61 15.62 -6.31
CA HIS A 106 11.34 15.53 -5.05
C HIS A 106 11.23 14.12 -4.41
N GLY A 107 10.50 13.21 -5.06
CA GLY A 107 10.28 11.85 -4.61
C GLY A 107 9.13 11.71 -3.61
N LEU A 108 8.29 12.73 -3.43
CA LEU A 108 7.11 12.61 -2.57
C LEU A 108 6.00 11.89 -3.34
N LEU A 109 5.62 10.69 -2.86
CA LEU A 109 4.48 9.96 -3.39
C LEU A 109 3.22 10.43 -2.69
N THR A 110 2.39 11.19 -3.39
CA THR A 110 1.13 11.72 -2.87
C THR A 110 -0.06 11.05 -3.50
N VAL A 111 -1.09 10.90 -2.69
CA VAL A 111 -2.44 10.48 -3.06
C VAL A 111 -3.34 11.71 -2.88
N ASP A 112 -4.52 11.72 -3.52
CA ASP A 112 -5.52 12.79 -3.40
C ASP A 112 -5.72 13.28 -1.96
N ASP A 113 -6.23 14.52 -1.82
CA ASP A 113 -6.51 15.15 -0.52
C ASP A 113 -5.31 15.32 0.43
N GLY A 114 -4.09 15.31 -0.11
CA GLY A 114 -2.86 15.68 0.61
C GLY A 114 -2.26 14.56 1.45
N TRP A 115 -2.65 13.31 1.21
CA TRP A 115 -2.01 12.14 1.78
C TRP A 115 -0.66 11.88 1.11
N CYS A 116 0.35 11.48 1.87
CA CYS A 116 1.64 11.05 1.32
C CYS A 116 2.11 9.73 1.94
N LEU A 117 2.86 8.96 1.16
CA LEU A 117 3.46 7.73 1.63
C LEU A 117 4.56 8.02 2.65
N ASP A 118 4.53 7.31 3.77
CA ASP A 118 5.43 7.48 4.90
C ASP A 118 5.86 6.12 5.46
N VAL A 119 7.17 5.96 5.59
CA VAL A 119 7.78 4.85 6.33
C VAL A 119 7.58 5.12 7.82
N ALA A 120 6.91 4.19 8.51
CA ALA A 120 6.56 4.37 9.92
C ALA A 120 7.79 4.69 10.78
N PHE A 121 7.69 5.78 11.56
CA PHE A 121 8.76 6.31 12.40
C PHE A 121 10.08 6.58 11.66
N TRP A 122 10.02 6.68 10.32
CA TRP A 122 11.16 6.80 9.42
C TRP A 122 12.22 5.70 9.60
N ASN A 123 11.81 4.52 10.09
CA ASN A 123 12.69 3.39 10.31
C ASN A 123 12.94 2.62 8.99
N LEU A 124 14.00 2.99 8.26
CA LEU A 124 14.36 2.41 6.97
C LEU A 124 15.04 1.03 7.13
N GLU A 125 14.24 0.04 7.53
CA GLU A 125 14.66 -1.35 7.75
C GLU A 125 13.68 -2.31 7.07
N GLU A 126 14.16 -3.51 6.71
CA GLU A 126 13.31 -4.57 6.19
C GLU A 126 12.24 -4.96 7.22
N GLY A 127 10.99 -5.01 6.76
CA GLY A 127 9.81 -5.32 7.56
C GLY A 127 9.10 -4.10 8.16
N THR A 128 9.67 -2.90 8.08
CA THR A 128 8.97 -1.67 8.51
C THR A 128 7.75 -1.42 7.64
N ILE A 129 6.63 -1.06 8.29
CA ILE A 129 5.35 -0.77 7.65
C ILE A 129 5.38 0.63 7.02
N LEU A 130 4.69 0.80 5.89
CA LEU A 130 4.39 2.11 5.36
C LEU A 130 2.89 2.40 5.47
N ASN A 131 2.56 3.67 5.70
CA ASN A 131 1.20 4.16 5.73
C ASN A 131 1.08 5.39 4.83
N LEU A 132 -0.15 5.80 4.52
CA LEU A 132 -0.41 7.16 4.08
C LEU A 132 -0.60 8.04 5.32
N VAL A 133 0.00 9.23 5.32
CA VAL A 133 -0.18 10.23 6.37
C VAL A 133 -0.62 11.56 5.78
N LYS A 134 -1.45 12.31 6.52
CA LYS A 134 -1.77 13.71 6.20
C LYS A 134 -1.08 14.60 7.21
N ASP A 135 -0.16 15.44 6.73
CA ASP A 135 0.64 16.34 7.56
C ASP A 135 0.86 17.67 6.82
N ALA A 136 0.70 18.77 7.54
CA ALA A 136 0.91 20.12 7.03
C ALA A 136 2.38 20.40 6.64
N GLN A 137 3.34 19.62 7.15
CA GLN A 137 4.78 19.80 6.89
C GLN A 137 5.33 19.00 5.70
N ARG A 138 4.47 18.55 4.78
CA ARG A 138 4.79 17.68 3.63
C ARG A 138 5.95 18.11 2.71
N HIS A 139 6.42 19.35 2.80
CA HIS A 139 7.53 19.89 1.98
C HIS A 139 8.75 20.31 2.79
N ASP A 140 8.83 20.04 4.09
CA ASP A 140 9.99 20.38 4.89
C ASP A 140 11.19 19.49 4.50
N PRO A 141 12.23 20.03 3.82
CA PRO A 141 13.29 19.21 3.26
C PRO A 141 14.14 18.50 4.32
N GLU A 142 14.15 19.00 5.57
CA GLU A 142 14.98 18.51 6.66
C GLU A 142 14.37 17.30 7.39
N THR A 143 13.09 16.99 7.15
CA THR A 143 12.32 15.97 7.90
C THR A 143 11.76 14.83 7.03
N LEU A 144 12.08 14.77 5.73
CA LEU A 144 11.44 13.85 4.77
C LEU A 144 12.17 12.50 4.53
N TYR A 145 13.06 12.06 5.41
CA TYR A 145 13.85 10.83 5.20
C TYR A 145 12.99 9.58 4.95
N GLY A 146 11.85 9.45 5.61
CA GLY A 146 10.92 8.33 5.43
C GLY A 146 9.83 8.56 4.36
N ARG A 147 9.83 9.68 3.64
CA ARG A 147 8.75 10.07 2.71
C ARG A 147 9.21 10.27 1.26
N ARG A 148 10.51 10.10 0.98
CA ARG A 148 11.08 10.24 -0.36
C ARG A 148 11.35 8.89 -0.99
N PHE A 149 10.86 8.72 -2.21
CA PHE A 149 10.94 7.49 -2.98
C PHE A 149 11.44 7.75 -4.40
N CYS A 150 11.92 6.69 -5.04
CA CYS A 150 12.24 6.67 -6.46
C CYS A 150 11.65 5.43 -7.13
N VAL A 151 11.35 5.56 -8.43
CA VAL A 151 10.98 4.43 -9.28
C VAL A 151 12.25 3.88 -9.92
N ASN A 152 12.46 2.57 -9.78
CA ASN A 152 13.59 1.86 -10.37
C ASN A 152 13.30 1.43 -11.83
N PRO A 153 14.34 1.15 -12.64
CA PRO A 153 14.15 0.75 -14.05
C PRO A 153 13.28 -0.48 -14.28
N ASP A 154 13.20 -1.40 -13.30
CA ASP A 154 12.37 -2.61 -13.38
C ASP A 154 10.92 -2.39 -12.91
N GLY A 155 10.57 -1.16 -12.56
CA GLY A 155 9.24 -0.77 -12.10
C GLY A 155 8.98 -0.99 -10.61
N SER A 156 9.98 -1.42 -9.83
CA SER A 156 9.90 -1.37 -8.37
C SER A 156 10.04 0.06 -7.83
N VAL A 157 9.68 0.26 -6.57
CA VAL A 157 9.84 1.55 -5.87
C VAL A 157 10.66 1.36 -4.61
N SER A 158 11.57 2.28 -4.34
CA SER A 158 12.48 2.26 -3.18
C SER A 158 12.48 3.59 -2.45
N PRO A 159 12.75 3.63 -1.14
CA PRO A 159 13.11 4.88 -0.47
C PRO A 159 14.38 5.47 -1.09
N LEU A 160 14.40 6.79 -1.27
CA LEU A 160 15.49 7.50 -1.95
C LEU A 160 16.84 7.34 -1.22
N THR A 161 16.80 7.29 0.12
CA THR A 161 17.99 7.17 0.99
C THR A 161 18.33 5.73 1.36
N ALA A 162 17.49 4.75 1.00
CA ALA A 162 17.71 3.33 1.22
C ALA A 162 17.38 2.51 -0.04
N PRO A 163 18.15 2.67 -1.14
CA PRO A 163 17.84 2.07 -2.45
C PRO A 163 17.97 0.53 -2.47
N HIS A 164 18.49 -0.07 -1.40
CA HIS A 164 18.53 -1.52 -1.21
C HIS A 164 17.22 -2.09 -0.64
N LEU A 165 16.29 -1.23 -0.22
CA LEU A 165 14.95 -1.60 0.22
C LEU A 165 13.92 -1.28 -0.85
N PHE A 166 12.83 -2.05 -0.87
CA PHE A 166 11.77 -1.93 -1.86
C PHE A 166 10.41 -1.98 -1.20
N LEU A 167 9.39 -1.43 -1.86
CA LEU A 167 8.01 -1.66 -1.48
C LEU A 167 7.66 -3.14 -1.72
N GLY A 168 6.98 -3.75 -0.75
CA GLY A 168 6.55 -5.13 -0.83
C GLY A 168 5.45 -5.49 0.15
N ALA A 169 4.91 -6.69 -0.03
CA ALA A 169 3.99 -7.32 0.90
C ALA A 169 4.75 -8.30 1.79
N MET A 170 4.54 -8.23 3.11
CA MET A 170 4.98 -9.29 4.02
C MET A 170 3.96 -9.52 5.13
N SER A 171 3.37 -10.71 5.13
CA SER A 171 2.50 -11.20 6.21
C SER A 171 3.12 -12.44 6.86
N ARG A 172 2.88 -12.59 8.17
CA ARG A 172 3.25 -13.81 8.90
C ARG A 172 2.01 -14.71 8.97
N VAL A 173 2.23 -16.02 8.83
CA VAL A 173 1.17 -17.00 9.09
C VAL A 173 0.78 -16.92 10.56
N THR A 174 -0.52 -16.89 10.82
CA THR A 174 -1.09 -16.85 12.18
C THR A 174 -2.12 -17.98 12.30
N LEU A 175 -2.19 -18.61 13.47
CA LEU A 175 -3.19 -19.65 13.73
C LEU A 175 -4.57 -19.00 13.86
N VAL A 176 -5.55 -19.57 13.16
CA VAL A 176 -6.95 -19.16 13.16
C VAL A 176 -7.85 -20.37 13.45
N HIS A 177 -9.12 -20.13 13.77
CA HIS A 177 -10.11 -21.20 13.82
C HIS A 177 -10.23 -21.87 12.43
N GLN A 178 -10.55 -23.17 12.39
CA GLN A 178 -10.61 -23.93 11.13
C GLN A 178 -11.58 -23.33 10.11
N ASP A 179 -12.68 -22.72 10.59
CA ASP A 179 -13.73 -22.12 9.77
C ASP A 179 -13.50 -20.63 9.49
N HIS A 180 -12.32 -20.10 9.82
CA HIS A 180 -11.99 -18.70 9.58
C HIS A 180 -11.90 -18.43 8.06
N PRO A 181 -12.47 -17.32 7.55
CA PRO A 181 -12.48 -17.03 6.10
C PRO A 181 -11.07 -16.87 5.50
N GLU A 182 -10.07 -16.50 6.30
CA GLU A 182 -8.67 -16.40 5.88
C GLU A 182 -7.84 -17.68 6.15
N ALA A 183 -8.48 -18.80 6.46
CA ALA A 183 -7.77 -20.07 6.65
C ALA A 183 -6.98 -20.44 5.38
N LEU A 184 -5.70 -20.80 5.57
CA LEU A 184 -4.82 -21.20 4.47
C LEU A 184 -5.16 -22.63 4.05
N VAL A 185 -5.58 -22.78 2.79
CA VAL A 185 -5.84 -24.09 2.16
C VAL A 185 -4.75 -24.32 1.14
N LEU A 186 -3.93 -25.34 1.35
CA LEU A 186 -2.83 -25.69 0.45
C LEU A 186 -3.38 -26.25 -0.87
N GLU A 187 -2.70 -25.99 -1.99
CA GLU A 187 -3.08 -26.53 -3.31
C GLU A 187 -2.80 -28.03 -3.43
N HIS A 188 -1.78 -28.53 -2.75
CA HIS A 188 -1.26 -29.90 -2.90
C HIS A 188 -1.26 -30.73 -1.60
N PRO A 189 -2.36 -30.77 -0.81
CA PRO A 189 -2.35 -31.40 0.50
C PRO A 189 -2.10 -32.92 0.45
N GLY A 190 -2.52 -33.61 -0.62
CA GLY A 190 -2.32 -35.05 -0.78
C GLY A 190 -0.84 -35.44 -0.90
N SER A 191 -0.07 -34.71 -1.71
CA SER A 191 1.36 -34.97 -1.89
C SER A 191 2.14 -34.89 -0.57
N MET A 192 1.80 -33.94 0.30
CA MET A 192 2.43 -33.81 1.61
C MET A 192 1.98 -34.90 2.61
N ALA A 193 0.72 -35.34 2.54
CA ALA A 193 0.23 -36.44 3.36
C ALA A 193 0.96 -37.76 3.04
N ASP A 194 1.38 -37.94 1.79
CA ASP A 194 2.18 -39.08 1.33
C ASP A 194 3.68 -38.95 1.64
N GLY A 195 4.08 -37.88 2.35
CA GLY A 195 5.47 -37.60 2.72
C GLY A 195 6.34 -37.06 1.58
N ALA A 196 5.73 -36.67 0.45
CA ALA A 196 6.45 -36.06 -0.67
C ALA A 196 6.59 -34.54 -0.49
N GLU A 197 7.69 -33.98 -1.01
CA GLU A 197 7.87 -32.54 -1.07
C GLU A 197 6.91 -31.91 -2.09
N ALA A 198 6.23 -30.84 -1.69
CA ALA A 198 5.37 -30.05 -2.56
C ALA A 198 5.48 -28.55 -2.22
N PRO A 199 5.29 -27.66 -3.21
CA PRO A 199 5.18 -26.22 -2.95
C PRO A 199 4.05 -25.91 -1.98
N LEU A 200 4.29 -25.02 -1.01
CA LEU A 200 3.26 -24.53 -0.09
C LEU A 200 2.41 -23.42 -0.72
N THR A 201 1.94 -23.63 -1.96
CA THR A 201 1.03 -22.71 -2.66
C THR A 201 -0.40 -22.82 -2.13
N LEU A 202 -1.17 -21.74 -2.26
CA LEU A 202 -2.46 -21.58 -1.58
C LEU A 202 -3.65 -21.59 -2.55
N LYS A 203 -4.54 -22.57 -2.37
CA LYS A 203 -5.84 -22.64 -3.04
C LYS A 203 -6.80 -21.56 -2.52
N SER A 204 -6.74 -21.26 -1.22
CA SER A 204 -7.61 -20.23 -0.63
C SER A 204 -7.20 -18.80 -0.99
N HIS A 205 -5.94 -18.57 -1.36
CA HIS A 205 -5.39 -17.25 -1.70
C HIS A 205 -4.59 -17.35 -3.00
N LYS A 206 -5.30 -17.28 -4.14
CA LYS A 206 -4.69 -17.49 -5.47
C LYS A 206 -3.48 -16.57 -5.69
N GLY A 207 -2.38 -17.16 -6.18
CA GLY A 207 -1.13 -16.45 -6.43
C GLY A 207 -0.24 -16.28 -5.20
N MET A 208 -0.64 -16.82 -4.04
CA MET A 208 0.15 -16.79 -2.81
C MET A 208 0.73 -18.16 -2.47
N GLY A 209 1.82 -18.14 -1.70
CA GLY A 209 2.41 -19.32 -1.08
C GLY A 209 3.03 -18.98 0.27
N VAL A 210 3.19 -19.99 1.12
CA VAL A 210 3.91 -19.87 2.38
C VAL A 210 5.40 -19.97 2.10
N VAL A 211 6.15 -18.95 2.53
CA VAL A 211 7.61 -18.89 2.41
C VAL A 211 8.24 -18.79 3.79
N ALA A 212 9.49 -19.26 3.91
CA ALA A 212 10.25 -19.06 5.13
C ALA A 212 10.50 -17.56 5.36
N ALA A 213 10.10 -17.07 6.54
CA ALA A 213 10.37 -15.70 6.97
C ALA A 213 11.83 -15.59 7.48
N GLY A 214 12.80 -15.68 6.56
CA GLY A 214 14.23 -15.55 6.83
C GLY A 214 15.08 -16.71 6.31
N GLY A 215 16.37 -16.44 6.05
CA GLY A 215 17.35 -17.48 5.75
C GLY A 215 17.56 -18.43 6.95
N PRO A 216 18.17 -19.61 6.75
CA PRO A 216 18.43 -20.54 7.83
C PRO A 216 19.27 -19.86 8.92
N LYS A 217 18.65 -19.59 10.08
CA LYS A 217 19.41 -19.27 11.27
C LYS A 217 20.04 -20.57 11.74
N ARG A 218 21.36 -20.70 11.56
CA ARG A 218 22.14 -21.71 12.28
C ARG A 218 21.91 -21.45 13.78
N VAL A 219 21.26 -22.39 14.44
CA VAL A 219 21.21 -22.49 15.90
C VAL A 219 22.40 -23.34 16.33
#